data_AF-A0A661ZZL6-F1
#
_entry.id   AF-A0A661ZZL6-F1
#
_cell.length_a   1.000
_cell.length_b   1.000
_cell.length_c   1.000
_cell.angle_alpha   90.00
_cell.angle_beta   90.00
_cell.angle_gamma   90.00
#
_symmetry.space_group_name_H-M   'P 1'
#
loop_
_entity.id
_entity.type
_entity.pdbx_description
1 polymer ?
#
loop_
_entity_poly.entity_id
_entity_poly.type
_entity_poly.pdbx_seq_one_letter_code
_entity_poly.pdbx_strand_id
1 'polypeptide(L)'
;MVCNNCGIENKDSRIYCLKCGEPLGWICDCSFINEPEALYCGGCGKKNVKDSSSLFFRKSIIGELIPLQLSRKQIYALQEERILIHIEESEEISQSDIDKFF
;
A
#
# COMPACT_ATOMS: atom_id res chain seq x y z
N MET A 1 -7.45 -5.38 23.87
CA MET A 1 -7.05 -4.20 23.05
C MET A 1 -7.38 -2.88 23.74
N VAL A 2 -6.43 -1.93 23.83
CA VAL A 2 -6.65 -0.61 24.48
C VAL A 2 -7.01 0.46 23.44
N CYS A 3 -8.03 1.28 23.73
CA CYS A 3 -8.44 2.37 22.84
C CYS A 3 -7.46 3.56 22.92
N ASN A 4 -6.89 3.96 21.77
CA ASN A 4 -5.96 5.10 21.71
C ASN A 4 -6.60 6.46 22.01
N ASN A 5 -7.93 6.59 21.86
CA ASN A 5 -8.65 7.84 22.13
C ASN A 5 -9.00 7.99 23.62
N CYS A 6 -9.66 6.99 24.23
CA CYS A 6 -10.18 7.10 25.60
C CYS A 6 -9.51 6.20 26.65
N GLY A 7 -8.54 5.37 26.24
CA GLY A 7 -7.74 4.52 27.13
C GLY A 7 -8.45 3.28 27.70
N ILE A 8 -9.71 3.02 27.35
CA ILE A 8 -10.42 1.84 27.88
C ILE A 8 -9.93 0.54 27.23
N GLU A 9 -9.87 -0.53 28.01
CA GLU A 9 -9.64 -1.88 27.52
C GLU A 9 -10.91 -2.44 26.88
N ASN A 10 -10.76 -3.00 25.68
CA ASN A 10 -11.80 -3.65 24.90
C ASN A 10 -11.40 -5.11 24.66
N LYS A 11 -12.41 -5.97 24.48
CA LYS A 11 -12.20 -7.33 23.96
C LYS A 11 -11.57 -7.26 22.57
N ASP A 12 -10.67 -8.20 22.27
CA ASP A 12 -9.94 -8.19 21.00
C ASP A 12 -10.85 -8.36 19.78
N SER A 13 -12.01 -9.00 19.93
CA SER A 13 -13.01 -9.15 18.87
C SER A 13 -13.85 -7.89 18.58
N ARG A 14 -13.53 -6.74 19.17
CA ARG A 14 -14.30 -5.49 18.99
C ARG A 14 -13.67 -4.63 17.90
N ILE A 15 -14.50 -4.18 16.96
CA ILE A 15 -14.08 -3.26 15.89
C ILE A 15 -14.17 -1.79 16.34
N TYR A 16 -15.07 -1.49 17.28
CA TYR A 16 -15.28 -0.16 17.86
C TYR A 16 -15.14 -0.16 19.37
N CYS A 17 -14.67 0.96 19.92
CA CYS A 17 -14.55 1.18 21.34
C CYS A 17 -15.91 1.16 22.03
N LEU A 18 -16.04 0.35 23.09
CA LEU A 18 -17.28 0.22 23.86
C LEU A 18 -17.68 1.52 24.59
N LYS A 19 -16.73 2.44 24.81
CA LYS A 19 -16.94 3.69 25.55
C LYS A 19 -17.12 4.90 24.65
N CYS A 20 -16.21 5.12 23.69
CA CYS A 20 -16.20 6.33 22.88
C CYS A 20 -16.61 6.12 21.40
N GLY A 21 -16.82 4.88 20.96
CA GLY A 21 -17.19 4.58 19.58
C GLY A 21 -16.06 4.72 18.56
N GLU A 22 -14.84 5.08 18.97
CA GLU A 22 -13.68 5.16 18.07
C GLU A 22 -13.39 3.80 17.42
N PRO A 23 -13.09 3.76 16.11
CA PRO A 23 -12.55 2.57 15.46
C PRO A 23 -11.27 2.09 16.16
N LEU A 24 -11.19 0.80 16.43
CA LEU A 24 -10.04 0.22 17.12
C LEU A 24 -8.98 -0.34 16.17
N GLY A 25 -9.34 -0.60 14.92
CA GLY A 25 -8.40 -0.94 13.85
C GLY A 25 -8.29 0.14 12.77
N TRP A 26 -7.95 -0.25 11.55
CA TRP A 26 -7.69 0.70 10.46
C TRP A 26 -8.88 0.82 9.50
N ILE A 27 -9.17 2.06 9.10
CA ILE A 27 -10.21 2.38 8.13
C ILE A 27 -9.58 2.32 6.74
N CYS A 28 -10.14 1.52 5.86
CA CYS A 28 -9.78 1.49 4.45
C CYS A 28 -10.43 2.65 3.69
N ASP A 29 -9.86 3.08 2.56
CA ASP A 29 -10.48 4.07 1.68
C ASP A 29 -11.89 3.67 1.19
N CYS A 30 -12.21 2.38 1.19
CA CYS A 30 -13.57 1.89 0.94
C CYS A 30 -14.52 2.02 2.15
N SER A 31 -14.11 2.73 3.20
CA SER A 31 -14.81 2.93 4.48
C SER A 31 -15.00 1.68 5.36
N PHE A 32 -14.47 0.52 4.95
CA PHE A 32 -14.50 -0.67 5.79
C PHE A 32 -13.49 -0.55 6.94
N ILE A 33 -13.90 -0.95 8.15
CA ILE A 33 -13.05 -0.95 9.33
C ILE A 33 -12.53 -2.37 9.55
N ASN A 34 -11.21 -2.52 9.45
CA ASN A 34 -10.54 -3.78 9.61
C ASN A 34 -9.98 -3.94 11.02
N GLU A 35 -9.72 -5.17 11.43
CA GLU A 35 -8.96 -5.46 12.64
C GLU A 35 -7.54 -4.87 12.52
N PRO A 36 -6.91 -4.48 13.66
CA PRO A 36 -5.57 -3.88 13.65
C PRO A 36 -4.52 -4.72 12.90
N GLU A 37 -4.59 -6.05 13.04
CA GLU A 37 -3.63 -7.01 12.49
C GLU A 37 -3.95 -7.42 11.03
N ALA A 38 -5.08 -6.99 10.48
CA ALA A 38 -5.48 -7.37 9.12
C ALA A 38 -4.55 -6.76 8.07
N LEU A 39 -3.93 -7.62 7.25
CA LEU A 39 -3.03 -7.22 6.15
C LEU A 39 -3.79 -6.73 4.90
N TYR A 40 -5.03 -7.17 4.72
CA TYR A 40 -5.89 -6.83 3.59
C TYR A 40 -7.27 -6.39 4.09
N CYS A 41 -7.91 -5.54 3.30
CA CYS A 41 -9.26 -5.07 3.61
C CYS A 41 -10.29 -6.18 3.37
N GLY A 42 -11.10 -6.50 4.39
CA GLY A 42 -12.21 -7.46 4.26
C GLY A 42 -13.34 -6.98 3.33
N GLY A 43 -13.47 -5.67 3.12
CA GLY A 43 -14.50 -5.07 2.26
C GLY A 43 -14.13 -4.97 0.78
N CYS A 44 -12.87 -4.69 0.45
CA CYS A 44 -12.45 -4.43 -0.93
C CYS A 44 -11.18 -5.17 -1.39
N GLY A 45 -10.54 -5.96 -0.52
CA GLY A 45 -9.34 -6.74 -0.83
C GLY A 45 -8.03 -5.95 -0.97
N LYS A 46 -8.03 -4.61 -0.86
CA LYS A 46 -6.79 -3.81 -0.93
C LYS A 46 -5.87 -4.08 0.26
N LYS A 47 -4.56 -4.15 0.00
CA LYS A 47 -3.53 -4.31 1.04
C LYS A 47 -3.43 -3.05 1.93
N ASN A 48 -3.24 -3.24 3.24
CA ASN A 48 -2.97 -2.15 4.18
C ASN A 48 -1.62 -1.50 3.87
N VAL A 49 -1.63 -0.22 3.50
CA VAL A 49 -0.42 0.56 3.15
C VAL A 49 0.49 0.86 4.34
N LYS A 50 0.02 0.64 5.57
CA LYS A 50 0.84 0.72 6.79
C LYS A 50 1.66 -0.55 7.04
N ASP A 51 1.40 -1.64 6.32
CA ASP A 51 2.30 -2.79 6.23
C ASP A 51 3.42 -2.52 5.22
N SER A 52 4.10 -1.38 5.42
CA SER A 52 5.28 -0.95 4.69
C SER A 52 6.55 -1.45 5.37
N SER A 53 6.53 -2.68 5.89
CA SER A 53 7.74 -3.50 5.87
C SER A 53 8.01 -3.97 4.43
N SER A 54 8.00 -3.06 3.45
CA SER A 54 8.69 -3.28 2.19
C SER A 54 10.18 -3.13 2.49
N LEU A 55 10.74 -4.12 3.18
CA LEU A 55 12.18 -4.31 3.19
C LEU A 55 12.52 -4.66 1.74
N PHE A 56 12.98 -3.65 0.99
CA PHE A 56 13.62 -3.89 -0.29
C PHE A 56 14.88 -4.67 0.04
N PHE A 57 14.91 -5.96 -0.27
CA PHE A 57 16.08 -6.79 -0.12
C PHE A 57 16.79 -6.88 -1.46
N ARG A 58 18.08 -6.54 -1.50
CA ARG A 58 18.92 -6.95 -2.64
C ARG A 58 19.33 -8.41 -2.42
N LYS A 59 19.20 -9.23 -3.46
CA LYS A 59 19.71 -10.60 -3.44
C LYS A 59 21.23 -10.56 -3.34
N SER A 60 21.78 -10.85 -2.16
CA SER A 60 23.22 -11.07 -1.98
C SER A 60 23.65 -12.34 -2.72
N ILE A 61 24.89 -12.37 -3.21
CA ILE A 61 25.52 -13.55 -3.82
C ILE A 61 25.53 -14.75 -2.86
N ILE A 62 25.38 -14.50 -1.55
CA ILE A 62 25.49 -15.50 -0.47
C ILE A 62 24.12 -15.89 0.12
N GLY A 63 23.01 -15.46 -0.46
CA GLY A 63 21.66 -15.85 -0.01
C GLY A 63 21.15 -15.16 1.27
N GLU A 64 21.95 -14.29 1.90
CA GLU A 64 21.49 -13.45 3.00
C GLU A 64 20.71 -12.23 2.51
N LEU A 65 19.55 -12.01 3.12
CA LEU A 65 18.68 -10.86 2.88
C LEU A 65 19.24 -9.65 3.65
N ILE A 66 19.89 -8.73 2.96
CA ILE A 66 20.40 -7.48 3.55
C ILE A 66 19.39 -6.36 3.25
N PRO A 67 18.91 -5.62 4.27
CA PRO A 67 18.05 -4.46 4.07
C PRO A 67 18.72 -3.45 3.13
N LEU A 68 18.06 -3.10 2.03
CA LEU A 68 18.56 -2.09 1.11
C LEU A 68 18.38 -0.70 1.71
N GLN A 69 19.46 -0.12 2.21
CA GLN A 69 19.50 1.29 2.59
C GLN A 69 19.95 2.12 1.40
N LEU A 70 19.04 2.90 0.81
CA LEU A 70 19.34 3.86 -0.24
C LEU A 70 19.56 5.25 0.37
N SER A 71 20.64 5.90 -0.03
CA SER A 71 20.85 7.32 0.24
C SER A 71 19.84 8.17 -0.55
N ARG A 72 19.59 9.38 -0.08
CA ARG A 72 18.70 10.35 -0.73
C ARG A 72 19.06 10.58 -2.21
N LYS A 73 20.36 10.60 -2.52
CA LYS A 73 20.88 10.75 -3.90
C LYS A 73 20.50 9.55 -4.78
N GLN A 74 20.59 8.33 -4.25
CA GLN A 74 20.20 7.11 -4.98
C GLN A 74 18.69 7.04 -5.21
N ILE A 75 17.89 7.55 -4.27
CA ILE A 75 16.42 7.65 -4.44
C ILE A 75 16.09 8.58 -5.62
N TYR A 76 16.73 9.75 -5.70
CA TYR A 76 16.48 10.69 -6.80
C TYR A 76 16.88 10.12 -8.16
N ALA A 77 18.02 9.44 -8.26
CA ALA A 77 18.45 8.80 -9.51
C ALA A 77 17.42 7.77 -10.02
N LEU A 78 16.85 6.95 -9.13
CA LEU A 78 15.81 5.98 -9.51
C LEU A 78 14.50 6.66 -9.95
N GLN A 79 14.16 7.80 -9.35
CA GLN A 79 12.99 8.58 -9.76
C GLN A 79 13.17 9.18 -11.15
N GLU A 80 14.37 9.65 -11.48
CA GLU A 80 14.70 10.19 -12.79
C GLU A 80 14.71 9.11 -13.89
N GLU A 81 15.24 7.92 -13.61
CA GLU A 81 15.20 6.78 -14.55
C GLU A 81 13.76 6.33 -14.86
N ARG A 82 12.85 6.41 -13.88
CA ARG A 82 11.44 6.02 -14.05
C ARG A 82 10.65 7.00 -14.95
N ILE A 83 11.12 8.24 -15.09
CA ILE A 83 10.51 9.25 -15.97
C ILE A 83 10.74 8.91 -17.45
N LEU A 84 11.86 8.27 -17.80
CA LEU A 84 12.18 7.93 -19.20
C LEU A 84 11.30 6.81 -19.79
N ILE A 85 10.79 5.89 -18.95
CA ILE A 85 9.93 4.77 -19.43
C ILE A 85 8.51 5.24 -19.79
N HIS A 86 8.07 6.40 -19.29
CA HIS A 86 6.72 6.93 -19.57
C HIS A 86 6.65 7.90 -20.77
N ILE A 87 7.74 8.04 -21.53
CA ILE A 87 7.80 8.94 -22.70
C ILE A 87 8.31 8.17 -23.94
N GLU A 88 7.92 6.90 -24.08
CA GLU A 88 7.91 6.25 -25.40
C GLU A 88 6.44 6.24 -25.88
N GLU A 89 6.14 7.30 -26.64
CA GLU A 89 5.08 7.41 -27.65
C GLU A 89 3.78 6.64 -27.39
N SER A 90 2.79 7.32 -26.80
CA SER A 90 1.40 6.99 -27.11
C SER A 90 1.14 7.36 -28.57
N GLU A 91 1.36 6.42 -29.51
CA GLU A 91 0.78 6.53 -30.84
C GLU A 91 -0.74 6.62 -30.67
N GLU A 92 -1.31 7.81 -30.88
CA GLU A 92 -2.76 7.98 -30.89
C GLU A 92 -3.32 7.18 -32.07
N ILE A 93 -4.08 6.12 -31.77
CA ILE A 93 -4.69 5.27 -32.80
C ILE A 93 -5.63 6.12 -33.67
N SER A 94 -5.47 6.06 -34.99
CA SER A 94 -6.29 6.86 -35.89
C SER A 94 -7.67 6.23 -36.09
N GLN A 95 -8.69 7.03 -36.39
CA GLN A 95 -10.04 6.50 -36.65
C GLN A 95 -10.05 5.51 -37.82
N SER A 96 -9.18 5.68 -38.83
CA SER A 96 -9.07 4.74 -39.95
C SER A 96 -8.49 3.38 -39.55
N ASP A 97 -7.77 3.30 -38.43
CA ASP A 97 -7.31 2.03 -37.87
C ASP A 97 -8.42 1.31 -37.11
N ILE A 98 -9.32 2.04 -36.46
CA ILE A 98 -10.52 1.49 -35.81
C ILE A 98 -11.46 0.89 -36.85
N ASP A 99 -11.64 1.57 -37.97
CA ASP A 99 -12.56 1.17 -39.04
C ASP A 99 -12.12 -0.13 -39.75
N LYS A 100 -10.87 -0.58 -39.59
CA LYS A 100 -10.40 -1.88 -40.13
C LYS A 100 -10.85 -3.08 -39.30
N PHE A 101 -11.33 -2.88 -38.07
CA PHE A 101 -11.75 -3.95 -37.16
C PHE A 101 -13.26 -4.25 -37.21
N PHE A 102 -14.04 -3.45 -37.93
CA PHE A 102 -15.49 -3.60 -38.12
C PHE A 102 -15.84 -3.71 -39.61
#